data_AF-A0A1G5RYH7-F1
#
_entry.id   AF-A0A1G5RYH7-F1
#
_cell.length_a   1.000
_cell.length_b   1.000
_cell.length_c   1.000
_cell.angle_alpha   90.00
_cell.angle_beta   90.00
_cell.angle_gamma   90.00
#
_symmetry.space_group_name_H-M   'P 1'
#
loop_
_entity.id
_entity.type
_entity.pdbx_description
1 polymer ?
#
loop_
_entity_poly.entity_id
_entity_poly.type
_entity_poly.pdbx_seq_one_letter_code
_entity_poly.pdbx_strand_id
1 'polypeptide(L)'
;MKKRIMIFMLTMAIGASIIGCGASSDNTASETAISSTQEPSSEPTSEPTSEPSSIEGIWSSNSISGENDNFPATYYVQFTDSTIDYGHMTNSGKFEVDYSNKISAIIEVSPGVFCVQAKTDDGRPYTYQTNEDDHSIMDYYSTWDKNEYDSNYSASDSISK
;
A
#
# COMPACT_ATOMS: atom_id res chain seq x y z
N MET A 1 -49.31 -29.32 -18.46
CA MET A 1 -48.84 -29.88 -17.17
C MET A 1 -47.31 -29.93 -17.16
N LYS A 2 -46.70 -29.73 -15.97
CA LYS A 2 -45.26 -29.74 -15.61
C LYS A 2 -44.53 -28.40 -15.86
N LYS A 3 -44.58 -27.45 -14.90
CA LYS A 3 -43.68 -27.24 -13.73
C LYS A 3 -42.23 -26.98 -14.18
N ARG A 4 -41.84 -25.69 -14.28
CA ARG A 4 -41.07 -24.89 -13.28
C ARG A 4 -39.66 -25.45 -13.03
N ILE A 5 -38.63 -24.63 -13.26
CA ILE A 5 -37.65 -24.18 -12.25
C ILE A 5 -36.94 -22.94 -12.82
N MET A 6 -37.21 -21.79 -12.20
CA MET A 6 -36.36 -20.60 -12.24
C MET A 6 -35.17 -20.89 -11.31
N ILE A 7 -33.95 -20.67 -11.79
CA ILE A 7 -32.78 -20.55 -10.91
C ILE A 7 -32.42 -19.07 -10.85
N PHE A 8 -32.78 -18.46 -9.72
CA PHE A 8 -32.16 -17.24 -9.22
C PHE A 8 -30.74 -17.62 -8.76
N MET A 9 -29.69 -17.12 -9.43
CA MET A 9 -28.38 -17.07 -8.82
C MET A 9 -28.18 -15.70 -8.18
N LEU A 10 -28.31 -15.73 -6.86
CA LEU A 10 -28.12 -14.66 -5.90
C LEU A 10 -26.63 -14.68 -5.47
N THR A 11 -25.98 -13.53 -5.65
CA THR A 11 -24.87 -12.93 -4.88
C THR A 11 -23.62 -13.74 -4.53
N MET A 12 -22.46 -13.14 -4.84
CA MET A 12 -21.49 -12.80 -3.79
C MET A 12 -20.70 -11.57 -4.25
N ALA A 13 -21.11 -10.40 -3.78
CA ALA A 13 -20.24 -9.22 -3.77
C ALA A 13 -19.20 -9.47 -2.68
N ILE A 14 -17.97 -9.81 -3.09
CA ILE A 14 -16.82 -9.84 -2.19
C ILE A 14 -16.48 -8.38 -1.92
N GLY A 15 -17.02 -7.85 -0.83
CA GLY A 15 -16.50 -6.63 -0.22
C GLY A 15 -15.11 -6.95 0.29
N ALA A 16 -14.08 -6.62 -0.48
CA ALA A 16 -12.74 -6.49 0.05
C ALA A 16 -12.77 -5.28 0.97
N SER A 17 -12.90 -5.53 2.27
CA SER A 17 -12.57 -4.55 3.29
C SER A 17 -11.09 -4.28 3.16
N ILE A 18 -10.75 -3.27 2.35
CA ILE A 18 -9.45 -2.62 2.34
C ILE A 18 -9.26 -1.99 3.73
N ILE A 19 -8.75 -2.79 4.66
CA ILE A 19 -8.06 -2.27 5.85
C ILE A 19 -6.71 -1.79 5.32
N GLY A 20 -6.77 -0.68 4.59
CA GLY A 20 -5.63 0.04 4.07
C GLY A 20 -4.89 0.70 5.22
N CYS A 21 -3.59 0.85 5.05
CA CYS A 21 -2.70 1.52 5.98
C CYS A 21 -3.34 2.74 6.65
N GLY A 22 -3.57 2.62 7.96
CA GLY A 22 -3.89 3.75 8.83
C GLY A 22 -5.37 3.92 9.19
N ALA A 23 -5.81 3.21 10.24
CA ALA A 23 -6.44 3.83 11.41
C ALA A 23 -6.56 2.79 12.52
N SER A 24 -5.75 2.91 13.56
CA SER A 24 -6.08 2.30 14.85
C SER A 24 -7.41 2.89 15.31
N SER A 25 -8.49 2.12 15.21
CA SER A 25 -9.75 2.43 15.88
C SER A 25 -9.85 1.52 17.10
N ASP A 26 -9.32 2.00 18.22
CA ASP A 26 -9.72 1.48 19.52
C ASP A 26 -11.22 1.72 19.68
N ASN A 27 -12.02 0.66 19.53
CA ASN A 27 -13.46 0.71 19.78
C ASN A 27 -13.78 -0.25 20.93
N THR A 28 -13.47 0.21 22.15
CA THR A 28 -14.04 -0.36 23.38
C THR A 28 -15.47 0.12 23.50
N ALA A 29 -16.42 -0.73 23.11
CA ALA A 29 -17.83 -0.54 23.40
C ALA A 29 -18.10 -0.80 24.89
N SER A 30 -18.62 0.19 25.60
CA SER A 30 -19.50 -0.04 26.74
C SER A 30 -20.51 1.09 26.88
N GLU A 31 -21.78 0.69 26.97
CA GLU A 31 -23.00 1.51 27.05
C GLU A 31 -23.01 2.49 28.24
N THR A 32 -23.70 3.62 28.10
CA THR A 32 -24.85 4.03 28.94
C THR A 32 -25.48 5.32 28.39
N ALA A 33 -26.81 5.31 28.27
CA ALA A 33 -27.67 6.39 27.76
C ALA A 33 -27.99 7.47 28.81
N ILE A 34 -28.14 8.74 28.40
CA ILE A 34 -29.29 9.63 28.74
C ILE A 34 -29.27 11.00 28.01
N SER A 35 -30.36 11.25 27.27
CA SER A 35 -31.17 12.49 27.12
C SER A 35 -30.56 13.91 27.26
N SER A 36 -30.63 14.70 26.16
CA SER A 36 -31.41 15.95 26.01
C SER A 36 -30.74 17.02 25.12
N THR A 37 -31.46 17.36 24.04
CA THR A 37 -31.72 18.70 23.46
C THR A 37 -30.58 19.63 22.98
N GLN A 38 -30.73 20.03 21.69
CA GLN A 38 -30.46 21.34 21.06
C GLN A 38 -29.37 21.35 19.95
N GLU A 39 -29.82 21.44 18.69
CA GLU A 39 -29.07 21.90 17.51
C GLU A 39 -28.60 23.36 17.70
N PRO A 40 -27.48 23.83 17.10
CA PRO A 40 -27.30 23.77 15.64
C PRO A 40 -25.86 23.57 15.12
N SER A 41 -25.80 23.29 13.81
CA SER A 41 -24.80 23.81 12.87
C SER A 41 -23.32 23.51 13.18
N SER A 42 -22.75 22.57 12.42
CA SER A 42 -21.58 22.81 11.56
C SER A 42 -21.37 21.58 10.69
N GLU A 43 -21.37 21.76 9.37
CA GLU A 43 -20.84 20.76 8.42
C GLU A 43 -19.41 20.38 8.82
N PRO A 44 -19.04 19.10 8.83
CA PRO A 44 -17.67 18.73 8.56
C PRO A 44 -17.53 18.56 7.05
N THR A 45 -17.04 19.61 6.40
CA THR A 45 -16.30 19.50 5.14
C THR A 45 -15.11 18.58 5.42
N SER A 46 -15.25 17.29 5.12
CA SER A 46 -14.17 16.33 5.14
C SER A 46 -13.78 16.01 3.71
N GLU A 47 -12.99 16.90 3.10
CA GLU A 47 -12.08 16.52 2.04
C GLU A 47 -10.75 17.25 2.25
N PRO A 48 -9.67 16.52 2.56
CA PRO A 48 -8.44 16.67 1.84
C PRO A 48 -8.42 15.55 0.81
N THR A 49 -8.98 15.81 -0.37
CA THR A 49 -8.52 15.09 -1.57
C THR A 49 -7.13 15.65 -1.88
N SER A 50 -6.13 15.20 -1.10
CA SER A 50 -4.73 15.34 -1.50
C SER A 50 -4.57 14.47 -2.73
N GLU A 51 -4.35 15.10 -3.87
CA GLU A 51 -3.82 14.42 -5.05
C GLU A 51 -2.58 13.62 -4.63
N PRO A 52 -2.39 12.37 -5.10
CA PRO A 52 -1.28 11.55 -4.64
C PRO A 52 0.04 12.26 -4.98
N SER A 53 0.79 12.59 -3.94
CA SER A 53 2.19 12.94 -4.02
C SER A 53 2.94 11.71 -4.53
N SER A 54 3.29 11.69 -5.81
CA SER A 54 4.16 10.66 -6.37
C SER A 54 5.41 10.53 -5.49
N ILE A 55 5.68 9.34 -4.97
CA ILE A 55 6.84 9.10 -4.10
C ILE A 55 8.09 9.31 -4.94
N GLU A 56 8.77 10.44 -4.69
CA GLU A 56 9.87 10.88 -5.54
C GLU A 56 11.10 9.98 -5.45
N GLY A 57 11.83 9.91 -6.56
CA GLY A 57 13.14 9.27 -6.64
C GLY A 57 13.11 7.86 -7.22
N ILE A 58 14.30 7.29 -7.32
CA ILE A 58 14.52 5.91 -7.73
C ILE A 58 15.10 5.18 -6.53
N TRP A 59 14.42 4.13 -6.13
CA TRP A 59 14.77 3.29 -5.01
C TRP A 59 15.54 2.07 -5.51
N SER A 60 16.38 1.51 -4.68
CA SER A 60 17.25 0.40 -5.02
C SER A 60 17.00 -0.77 -4.10
N SER A 61 17.02 -1.99 -4.64
CA SER A 61 16.94 -3.21 -3.82
C SER A 61 18.09 -3.24 -2.82
N ASN A 62 17.81 -3.59 -1.56
CA ASN A 62 18.86 -3.77 -0.57
C ASN A 62 19.80 -4.91 -0.99
N SER A 63 21.07 -4.60 -1.25
CA SER A 63 22.08 -5.60 -1.54
C SER A 63 22.64 -6.15 -0.22
N ILE A 64 22.30 -7.40 0.12
CA ILE A 64 22.74 -8.05 1.38
C ILE A 64 24.22 -8.47 1.34
N SER A 65 24.89 -8.35 0.20
CA SER A 65 26.30 -8.67 0.09
C SER A 65 27.16 -7.44 0.41
N GLY A 66 27.71 -7.41 1.62
CA GLY A 66 29.07 -6.97 1.98
C GLY A 66 29.49 -5.52 1.74
N GLU A 67 30.15 -4.94 2.75
CA GLU A 67 30.92 -3.69 2.70
C GLU A 67 31.92 -3.68 1.54
N ASN A 68 31.54 -3.24 0.33
CA ASN A 68 32.38 -2.69 -0.75
C ASN A 68 31.52 -2.38 -2.00
N ASP A 69 32.01 -1.45 -2.83
CA ASP A 69 31.40 -0.93 -4.08
C ASP A 69 31.04 -1.96 -5.17
N ASN A 70 31.19 -3.26 -4.90
CA ASN A 70 31.10 -4.35 -5.87
C ASN A 70 29.75 -5.09 -5.88
N PHE A 71 28.78 -4.61 -5.10
CA PHE A 71 27.48 -5.27 -4.97
C PHE A 71 26.36 -4.33 -5.43
N PRO A 72 26.20 -4.15 -6.76
CA PRO A 72 25.17 -3.29 -7.29
C PRO A 72 23.79 -3.76 -6.85
N ALA A 73 22.82 -2.84 -6.84
CA ALA A 73 21.43 -3.20 -6.66
C ALA A 73 21.01 -4.24 -7.70
N THR A 74 20.22 -5.23 -7.27
CA THR A 74 19.69 -6.27 -8.15
C THR A 74 18.62 -5.67 -9.08
N TYR A 75 17.86 -4.70 -8.58
CA TYR A 75 16.88 -3.94 -9.34
C TYR A 75 16.67 -2.55 -8.72
N TYR A 76 16.01 -1.70 -9.49
CA TYR A 76 15.59 -0.36 -9.09
C TYR A 76 14.07 -0.23 -9.23
N VAL A 77 13.49 0.67 -8.44
CA VAL A 77 12.05 0.89 -8.35
C VAL A 77 11.76 2.37 -8.48
N GLN A 78 10.78 2.72 -9.32
CA GLN A 78 10.20 4.05 -9.41
C GLN A 78 8.70 3.97 -9.16
N PHE A 79 8.19 4.79 -8.25
CA PHE A 79 6.77 4.91 -8.00
C PHE A 79 6.16 6.00 -8.89
N THR A 80 5.05 5.68 -9.53
CA THR A 80 4.20 6.65 -10.22
C THR A 80 2.84 6.73 -9.52
N ASP A 81 1.91 7.51 -10.06
CA ASP A 81 0.55 7.61 -9.51
C ASP A 81 -0.25 6.30 -9.66
N SER A 82 0.17 5.39 -10.56
CA SER A 82 -0.62 4.22 -10.94
C SER A 82 0.16 2.91 -11.05
N THR A 83 1.49 2.98 -11.05
CA THR A 83 2.37 1.81 -11.18
C THR A 83 3.58 1.90 -10.27
N ILE A 84 4.07 0.72 -9.90
CA ILE A 84 5.42 0.52 -9.38
C ILE A 84 6.23 -0.05 -10.54
N ASP A 85 7.14 0.76 -11.07
CA ASP A 85 7.98 0.41 -12.21
C ASP A 85 9.30 -0.17 -11.69
N TYR A 86 9.62 -1.38 -12.14
CA TYR A 86 10.83 -2.11 -11.78
C TYR A 86 11.76 -2.12 -12.99
N GLY A 87 13.06 -1.96 -12.75
CA GLY A 87 14.02 -1.85 -13.83
C GLY A 87 15.46 -1.84 -13.40
N HIS A 88 16.32 -1.35 -14.29
CA HIS A 88 17.76 -1.29 -14.09
C HIS A 88 18.35 0.07 -14.51
N MET A 89 19.54 0.37 -14.01
CA MET A 89 20.32 1.54 -14.44
C MET A 89 21.21 1.17 -15.63
N THR A 90 21.09 1.93 -16.71
CA THR A 90 22.01 1.84 -17.85
C THR A 90 23.40 2.37 -17.48
N ASN A 91 24.41 2.02 -18.29
CA ASN A 91 25.76 2.58 -18.17
C ASN A 91 25.80 4.12 -18.27
N SER A 92 24.75 4.74 -18.80
CA SER A 92 24.60 6.20 -18.90
C SER A 92 23.93 6.84 -17.68
N GLY A 93 23.59 6.05 -16.65
CA GLY A 93 22.90 6.50 -15.44
C GLY A 93 21.40 6.75 -15.64
N LYS A 94 20.80 6.18 -16.69
CA LYS A 94 19.35 6.27 -16.95
C LYS A 94 18.64 5.02 -16.47
N PHE A 95 17.50 5.19 -15.84
CA PHE A 95 16.59 4.10 -15.48
C PHE A 95 15.80 3.63 -16.70
N GLU A 96 15.81 2.31 -16.93
CA GLU A 96 15.00 1.65 -17.95
C GLU A 96 14.08 0.62 -17.28
N VAL A 97 12.79 0.69 -17.60
CA VAL A 97 11.75 -0.16 -17.02
C VAL A 97 11.77 -1.54 -17.67
N ASP A 98 11.83 -2.58 -16.84
CA ASP A 98 11.73 -3.97 -17.25
C ASP A 98 10.28 -4.48 -17.14
N TYR A 99 9.57 -4.13 -16.05
CA TYR A 99 8.15 -4.43 -15.85
C TYR A 99 7.49 -3.48 -14.84
N SER A 100 6.16 -3.50 -14.78
CA SER A 100 5.39 -2.61 -13.89
C SER A 100 4.25 -3.36 -13.21
N ASN A 101 4.08 -3.15 -11.91
CA ASN A 101 2.91 -3.61 -11.16
C ASN A 101 1.92 -2.47 -10.97
N LYS A 102 0.61 -2.75 -11.09
CA LYS A 102 -0.42 -1.75 -10.85
C LYS A 102 -0.57 -1.44 -9.37
N ILE A 103 -0.53 -0.15 -9.05
CA ILE A 103 -0.85 0.35 -7.71
C ILE A 103 -2.36 0.28 -7.51
N SER A 104 -2.75 -0.26 -6.36
CA SER A 104 -4.13 -0.29 -5.88
C SER A 104 -4.43 0.91 -4.98
N ALA A 105 -3.45 1.35 -4.17
CA ALA A 105 -3.57 2.53 -3.32
C ALA A 105 -2.19 3.11 -2.99
N ILE A 106 -2.13 4.45 -2.88
CA ILE A 106 -1.04 5.19 -2.25
C ILE A 106 -1.65 5.99 -1.11
N ILE A 107 -1.14 5.82 0.10
CA ILE A 107 -1.63 6.49 1.31
C ILE A 107 -0.44 7.16 1.99
N GLU A 108 -0.44 8.48 2.08
CA GLU A 108 0.50 9.23 2.91
C GLU A 108 -0.05 9.28 4.34
N VAL A 109 0.56 8.51 5.26
CA VAL A 109 0.08 8.40 6.65
C VAL A 109 0.53 9.57 7.51
N SER A 110 1.67 10.16 7.17
CA SER A 110 2.22 11.39 7.73
C SER A 110 3.22 11.97 6.71
N PRO A 111 3.66 13.24 6.83
CA PRO A 111 4.53 13.86 5.85
C PRO A 111 5.78 13.02 5.53
N GLY A 112 5.85 12.52 4.28
CA GLY A 112 6.96 11.70 3.80
C GLY A 112 6.92 10.22 4.21
N VAL A 113 5.87 9.76 4.89
CA VAL A 113 5.65 8.35 5.24
C VAL A 113 4.50 7.80 4.41
N PHE A 114 4.82 6.87 3.51
CA PHE A 114 3.87 6.34 2.55
C PHE A 114 3.61 4.86 2.76
N CYS A 115 2.39 4.45 2.43
CA CYS A 115 2.01 3.07 2.23
C CYS A 115 1.49 2.88 0.80
N VAL A 116 2.13 1.97 0.06
CA VAL A 116 1.81 1.66 -1.33
C VAL A 116 1.37 0.22 -1.42
N GLN A 117 0.11 0.00 -1.77
CA GLN A 117 -0.46 -1.33 -1.97
C GLN A 117 -0.54 -1.65 -3.45
N ALA A 118 -0.04 -2.83 -3.83
CA ALA A 118 -0.07 -3.31 -5.21
C ALA A 118 -0.29 -4.83 -5.26
N LYS A 119 -0.43 -5.35 -6.48
CA LYS A 119 -0.44 -6.79 -6.75
C LYS A 119 0.66 -7.14 -7.73
N THR A 120 1.26 -8.31 -7.54
CA THR A 120 2.10 -8.95 -8.55
C THR A 120 1.25 -9.36 -9.77
N ASP A 121 1.90 -9.69 -10.88
CA ASP A 121 1.23 -10.14 -12.10
C ASP A 121 0.33 -11.38 -11.91
N ASP A 122 0.67 -12.25 -10.96
CA ASP A 122 -0.15 -13.41 -10.59
C ASP A 122 -1.19 -13.12 -9.51
N GLY A 123 -1.36 -11.84 -9.13
CA GLY A 123 -2.44 -11.34 -8.30
C GLY A 123 -2.18 -11.41 -6.79
N ARG A 124 -0.96 -11.76 -6.34
CA ARG A 124 -0.64 -11.73 -4.91
C ARG A 124 -0.51 -10.28 -4.41
N PRO A 125 -1.15 -9.95 -3.28
CA PRO A 125 -1.04 -8.61 -2.69
C PRO A 125 0.34 -8.40 -2.05
N TYR A 126 0.82 -7.18 -2.10
CA TYR A 126 1.96 -6.74 -1.29
C TYR A 126 1.88 -5.24 -0.99
N THR A 127 2.67 -4.82 -0.01
CA THR A 127 2.76 -3.44 0.46
C THR A 127 4.22 -3.00 0.57
N TYR A 128 4.52 -1.80 0.09
CA TYR A 128 5.69 -1.04 0.53
C TYR A 128 5.26 -0.01 1.56
N GLN A 129 5.97 0.07 2.67
CA GLN A 129 5.73 1.05 3.73
C GLN A 129 7.03 1.80 4.02
N THR A 130 7.03 3.12 3.91
CA THR A 130 8.16 3.93 4.37
C THR A 130 8.41 3.67 5.85
N ASN A 131 9.67 3.40 6.20
CA ASN A 131 10.07 3.18 7.57
C ASN A 131 9.90 4.48 8.38
N GLU A 132 9.32 4.37 9.58
CA GLU A 132 8.97 5.53 10.40
C GLU A 132 10.21 6.23 11.01
N ASP A 133 11.30 5.49 11.20
CA ASP A 133 12.55 6.02 11.75
C ASP A 133 13.51 6.49 10.64
N ASP A 134 13.42 5.90 9.44
CA ASP A 134 14.27 6.22 8.29
C ASP A 134 13.48 6.28 6.97
N HIS A 135 13.12 7.50 6.55
CA HIS A 135 12.39 7.72 5.31
C HIS A 135 13.20 7.44 4.03
N SER A 136 14.47 7.02 4.16
CA SER A 136 15.25 6.47 3.05
C SER A 136 15.04 4.98 2.81
N ILE A 137 14.24 4.31 3.65
CA ILE A 137 13.92 2.89 3.57
C ILE A 137 12.41 2.71 3.34
N MET A 138 12.05 1.79 2.45
CA MET A 138 10.69 1.24 2.36
C MET A 138 10.73 -0.26 2.61
N ASP A 139 10.00 -0.68 3.64
CA ASP A 139 9.85 -2.07 4.02
C ASP A 139 8.82 -2.77 3.13
N TYR A 140 9.16 -4.00 2.69
CA TYR A 140 8.27 -4.84 1.89
C TYR A 140 7.52 -5.85 2.76
N TYR A 141 6.21 -5.96 2.52
CA TYR A 141 5.34 -6.95 3.13
C TYR A 141 4.52 -7.66 2.06
N SER A 142 4.56 -9.00 2.03
CA SER A 142 3.78 -9.84 1.09
C SER A 142 2.29 -9.98 1.45
N THR A 143 1.71 -8.92 2.00
CA THR A 143 0.30 -8.83 2.43
C THR A 143 -0.18 -7.39 2.34
N TRP A 144 -1.50 -7.20 2.36
CA TRP A 144 -2.14 -5.89 2.59
C TRP A 144 -2.61 -5.71 4.03
N ASP A 145 -2.67 -6.79 4.81
CA ASP A 145 -3.12 -6.73 6.21
C ASP A 145 -1.96 -6.35 7.12
N LYS A 146 -2.06 -5.17 7.75
CA LYS A 146 -1.07 -4.67 8.71
C LYS A 146 -0.84 -5.65 9.88
N ASN A 147 -1.86 -6.40 10.29
CA ASN A 147 -1.72 -7.36 11.39
C ASN A 147 -0.83 -8.55 11.02
N GLU A 148 -0.55 -8.75 9.74
CA GLU A 148 0.26 -9.85 9.23
C GLU A 148 1.67 -9.39 8.78
N TYR A 149 2.01 -8.11 8.95
CA TYR A 149 3.29 -7.54 8.49
C TYR A 149 4.50 -8.29 9.04
N ASP A 150 4.58 -8.52 10.35
CA ASP A 150 5.71 -9.21 10.97
C ASP A 150 5.98 -10.59 10.35
N SER A 151 4.93 -11.31 9.94
CA SER A 151 5.03 -12.64 9.35
C SER A 151 5.27 -12.63 7.83
N ASN A 152 5.05 -11.49 7.19
CA ASN A 152 5.12 -11.32 5.72
C ASN A 152 6.22 -10.34 5.29
N TYR A 153 7.02 -9.85 6.24
CA TYR A 153 8.16 -8.98 6.00
C TYR A 153 9.24 -9.67 5.16
N SER A 154 9.81 -8.95 4.19
CA SER A 154 10.94 -9.42 3.40
C SER A 154 12.02 -8.36 3.28
N ALA A 155 13.07 -8.50 4.09
CA ALA A 155 14.24 -7.61 4.03
C ALA A 155 14.93 -7.60 2.65
N SER A 156 14.86 -8.71 1.90
CA SER A 156 15.43 -8.82 0.56
C SER A 156 14.65 -8.08 -0.51
N ASP A 157 13.35 -7.84 -0.28
CA ASP A 157 12.50 -7.10 -1.20
C ASP A 157 12.32 -5.63 -0.78
N SER A 158 12.67 -5.29 0.47
CA SER A 158 12.78 -3.91 0.93
C SER A 158 13.79 -3.11 0.10
N ILE A 159 13.52 -1.81 -0.05
CA ILE A 159 14.26 -0.92 -0.93
C ILE A 159 14.73 0.33 -0.18
N SER A 160 15.81 0.93 -0.66
CA SER A 160 16.38 2.16 -0.09
C SER A 160 16.86 3.15 -1.17
N LYS A 161 16.96 4.43 -0.81
CA LYS A 161 17.39 5.52 -1.70
C LYS A 161 18.69 6.20 -1.25
#